data_AF-A0A538EV93-F1
#
_entry.id   AF-A0A538EV93-F1
#
_cell.length_a   1.000
_cell.length_b   1.000
_cell.length_c   1.000
_cell.angle_alpha   90.00
_cell.angle_beta   90.00
_cell.angle_gamma   90.00
#
_symmetry.space_group_name_H-M   'P 1'
#
loop_
_entity.id
_entity.type
_entity.pdbx_description
1 polymer ?
#
loop_
_entity_poly.entity_id
_entity_poly.type
_entity_poly.pdbx_seq_one_letter_code
_entity_poly.pdbx_strand_id
1 'polypeptide(L)'
;MRMQALMAAFPVDPAGAQALLPDGIRAVRLWRKALVAVTVVNYQETVIGKYIEYSIALACRHGRFGFGQYVLDLPVSTEISVKGGKGIWGMPKHQAPLDFEVGDGKVASQYDLEGRLAAYAEIAQPRLGFPLRFGASNYCSFRGMLMKSTVYFKGRAKVGFGRGARGRFEVGDHPRLAQLKALGPFEKPLFTAFFPEAHGVLDDHYESWFVGFERPPEQRPEGMESVIDLGLGEEWPPPPSAPHQP
;
A
#
# COMPACT_ATOMS: atom_id res chain seq x y z
N MET A 1 10.05 -14.39 -8.67
CA MET A 1 9.96 -12.92 -8.52
C MET A 1 10.94 -12.49 -7.45
N ARG A 2 11.96 -11.69 -7.77
CA ARG A 2 12.93 -11.15 -6.81
C ARG A 2 12.55 -9.71 -6.48
N MET A 3 12.49 -9.36 -5.21
CA MET A 3 12.10 -8.01 -4.78
C MET A 3 12.75 -7.60 -3.46
N GLN A 4 12.75 -6.30 -3.23
CA GLN A 4 13.00 -5.69 -1.92
C GLN A 4 11.71 -5.09 -1.41
N ALA A 5 11.56 -4.97 -0.09
CA ALA A 5 10.41 -4.30 0.47
C ALA A 5 10.73 -3.56 1.76
N LEU A 6 10.17 -2.37 1.93
CA LEU A 6 10.08 -1.68 3.21
C LEU A 6 8.63 -1.73 3.68
N MET A 7 8.43 -1.92 4.99
CA MET A 7 7.11 -1.94 5.61
C MET A 7 7.14 -1.15 6.91
N ALA A 8 6.07 -0.41 7.19
CA ALA A 8 5.86 0.25 8.47
C ALA A 8 4.37 0.30 8.82
N ALA A 9 4.05 0.21 10.11
CA ALA A 9 2.66 0.32 10.59
C ALA A 9 2.53 1.41 11.65
N PHE A 10 1.65 2.38 11.43
CA PHE A 10 1.48 3.57 12.24
C PHE A 10 0.11 3.54 12.95
N PRO A 11 0.08 3.82 14.26
CA PRO A 11 -1.16 3.89 15.02
C PRO A 11 -1.91 5.20 14.71
N VAL A 12 -3.18 5.08 14.33
CA VAL A 12 -4.04 6.23 13.98
C VAL A 12 -5.35 6.24 14.77
N ASP A 13 -6.10 7.34 14.67
CA ASP A 13 -7.43 7.43 15.26
C ASP A 13 -8.39 6.39 14.65
N PRO A 14 -9.03 5.53 15.47
CA PRO A 14 -9.92 4.49 14.96
C PRO A 14 -11.18 5.01 14.26
N ALA A 15 -11.71 6.18 14.63
CA ALA A 15 -12.90 6.72 14.01
C ALA A 15 -12.58 7.32 12.64
N GLY A 16 -11.50 8.09 12.55
CA GLY A 16 -10.96 8.58 11.28
C GLY A 16 -10.64 7.44 10.32
N ALA A 17 -9.95 6.40 10.80
CA ALA A 17 -9.66 5.22 9.98
C ALA A 17 -10.94 4.51 9.50
N GLN A 18 -11.93 4.34 10.37
CA GLN A 18 -13.18 3.67 10.00
C GLN A 18 -13.99 4.48 8.96
N ALA A 19 -13.90 5.82 8.98
CA ALA A 19 -14.57 6.68 8.03
C ALA A 19 -14.04 6.54 6.58
N LEU A 20 -12.83 5.99 6.41
CA LEU A 20 -12.25 5.73 5.08
C LEU A 20 -12.57 4.33 4.52
N LEU A 21 -13.25 3.50 5.31
CA LEU A 21 -13.56 2.13 4.94
C LEU A 21 -15.01 2.04 4.45
N PRO A 22 -15.27 1.26 3.38
CA PRO A 22 -16.63 1.04 2.93
C PRO A 22 -17.43 0.21 3.93
N ASP A 23 -18.75 0.20 3.75
CA ASP A 23 -19.65 -0.65 4.53
C ASP A 23 -19.24 -2.13 4.41
N GLY A 24 -19.43 -2.86 5.51
CA GLY A 24 -18.99 -4.26 5.63
C GLY A 24 -17.52 -4.43 6.02
N ILE A 25 -16.67 -3.43 5.84
CA ILE A 25 -15.27 -3.44 6.30
C ILE A 25 -15.15 -2.74 7.65
N ARG A 26 -14.39 -3.34 8.57
CA ARG A 26 -14.15 -2.80 9.91
C ARG A 26 -12.67 -2.61 10.14
N ALA A 27 -12.27 -1.42 10.61
CA ALA A 27 -10.90 -1.16 11.03
C ALA A 27 -10.52 -2.11 12.17
N VAL A 28 -9.39 -2.79 12.03
CA VAL A 28 -8.83 -3.60 13.12
C VAL A 28 -8.20 -2.66 14.12
N ARG A 29 -8.48 -2.92 15.40
CA ARG A 29 -7.89 -2.15 16.50
C ARG A 29 -6.84 -2.97 17.20
N LEU A 30 -5.67 -2.37 17.38
CA LEU A 30 -4.67 -2.81 18.34
C LEU A 30 -4.76 -1.89 19.55
N TRP A 31 -5.28 -2.44 20.66
CA TRP A 31 -5.75 -1.66 21.81
C TRP A 31 -6.76 -0.57 21.40
N ARG A 32 -6.41 0.71 21.56
CA ARG A 32 -7.28 1.86 21.30
C ARG A 32 -6.96 2.55 19.96
N LYS A 33 -6.14 1.94 19.10
CA LYS A 33 -5.67 2.54 17.84
C LYS A 33 -5.99 1.64 16.65
N ALA A 34 -6.36 2.25 15.53
CA ALA A 34 -6.33 1.56 14.23
C ALA A 34 -4.92 1.67 13.64
N LEU A 35 -4.64 0.97 12.54
CA LEU A 35 -3.31 0.93 11.94
C LEU A 35 -3.38 1.29 10.46
N VAL A 36 -2.58 2.28 10.06
CA VAL A 36 -2.19 2.49 8.67
C VAL A 36 -0.89 1.73 8.44
N ALA A 37 -0.87 0.87 7.43
CA ALA A 37 0.32 0.17 6.96
C ALA A 37 0.80 0.82 5.67
N VAL A 38 2.11 1.03 5.58
CA VAL A 38 2.81 1.44 4.36
C VAL A 38 3.72 0.29 3.97
N THR A 39 3.60 -0.17 2.73
CA THR A 39 4.44 -1.22 2.16
C THR A 39 4.91 -0.76 0.80
N VAL A 40 6.22 -0.57 0.63
CA VAL A 40 6.80 -0.28 -0.68
C VAL A 40 7.61 -1.48 -1.13
N VAL A 41 7.33 -1.97 -2.32
CA VAL A 41 7.99 -3.13 -2.93
C VAL A 41 8.70 -2.67 -4.19
N ASN A 42 10.01 -2.91 -4.23
CA ASN A 42 10.84 -2.74 -5.42
C ASN A 42 10.97 -4.11 -6.10
N TYR A 43 10.13 -4.37 -7.10
CA TYR A 43 10.18 -5.59 -7.88
C TYR A 43 11.30 -5.50 -8.93
N GLN A 44 12.33 -6.32 -8.72
CA GLN A 44 13.52 -6.32 -9.55
C GLN A 44 13.39 -7.29 -10.74
N GLU A 45 12.67 -8.39 -10.55
CA GLU A 45 12.47 -9.43 -11.57
C GLU A 45 11.06 -10.00 -11.52
N THR A 46 10.31 -9.83 -12.60
CA THR A 46 8.92 -10.30 -12.79
C THR A 46 8.67 -10.62 -14.27
N VAL A 47 7.53 -11.23 -14.57
CA VAL A 47 7.11 -11.50 -15.96
C VAL A 47 6.56 -10.28 -16.70
N ILE A 48 6.30 -9.18 -15.97
CA ILE A 48 5.81 -7.89 -16.52
C ILE A 48 6.86 -6.78 -16.38
N GLY A 49 8.14 -7.17 -16.31
CA GLY A 49 9.25 -6.25 -16.09
C GLY A 49 9.45 -5.85 -14.63
N LYS A 50 10.39 -4.93 -14.41
CA LYS A 50 10.66 -4.34 -13.10
C LYS A 50 9.71 -3.18 -12.83
N TYR A 51 9.28 -3.01 -11.58
CA TYR A 51 8.46 -1.86 -11.17
C TYR A 51 8.53 -1.66 -9.66
N ILE A 52 8.16 -0.47 -9.21
CA ILE A 52 7.93 -0.16 -7.79
C ILE A 52 6.41 -0.15 -7.56
N GLU A 53 6.00 -0.67 -6.41
CA GLU A 53 4.63 -0.57 -5.90
C GLU A 53 4.65 0.02 -4.50
N TYR A 54 3.85 1.05 -4.27
CA TYR A 54 3.78 1.75 -2.99
C TYR A 54 2.35 1.63 -2.45
N SER A 55 2.14 0.72 -1.52
CA SER A 55 0.83 0.44 -0.91
C SER A 55 0.64 1.20 0.38
N ILE A 56 -0.47 1.93 0.48
CA ILE A 56 -0.95 2.53 1.72
C ILE A 56 -2.32 1.92 2.03
N ALA A 57 -2.42 1.26 3.19
CA ALA A 57 -3.60 0.48 3.52
C ALA A 57 -3.97 0.59 5.01
N LEU A 58 -5.23 0.35 5.32
CA LEU A 58 -5.72 0.25 6.70
C LEU A 58 -5.83 -1.22 7.10
N ALA A 59 -5.27 -1.59 8.25
CA ALA A 59 -5.55 -2.91 8.81
C ALA A 59 -7.05 -3.06 9.09
N CYS A 60 -7.66 -4.08 8.51
CA CYS A 60 -9.11 -4.23 8.50
C CYS A 60 -9.54 -5.69 8.63
N ARG A 61 -10.85 -5.87 8.79
CA ARG A 61 -11.50 -7.17 8.62
C ARG A 61 -12.78 -7.06 7.83
N HIS A 62 -13.06 -8.06 7.01
CA HIS A 62 -14.36 -8.34 6.43
C HIS A 62 -15.04 -9.48 7.22
N GLY A 63 -16.18 -9.20 7.84
CA GLY A 63 -16.86 -10.15 8.73
C GLY A 63 -16.01 -10.53 9.97
N ARG A 64 -16.22 -11.73 10.50
CA ARG A 64 -15.56 -12.19 11.75
C ARG A 64 -14.11 -12.64 11.54
N PHE A 65 -13.80 -13.25 10.40
CA PHE A 65 -12.53 -13.95 10.17
C PHE A 65 -11.69 -13.40 9.01
N GLY A 66 -12.23 -12.49 8.20
CA GLY A 66 -11.54 -11.94 7.02
C GLY A 66 -10.55 -10.84 7.36
N PHE A 67 -9.54 -11.11 8.18
CA PHE A 67 -8.48 -10.14 8.49
C PHE A 67 -7.61 -9.85 7.27
N GLY A 68 -7.19 -8.60 7.11
CA GLY A 68 -6.34 -8.17 6.02
C GLY A 68 -6.06 -6.68 6.07
N GLN A 69 -5.85 -6.07 4.92
CA GLN A 69 -5.70 -4.64 4.76
C GLN A 69 -6.61 -4.12 3.65
N TYR A 70 -7.24 -2.97 3.87
CA TYR A 70 -8.00 -2.27 2.84
C TYR A 70 -7.09 -1.23 2.19
N VAL A 71 -6.81 -1.40 0.90
CA VAL A 71 -5.85 -0.55 0.18
C VAL A 71 -6.51 0.78 -0.15
N LEU A 72 -5.96 1.87 0.39
CA LEU A 72 -6.45 3.24 0.19
C LEU A 72 -5.84 3.87 -1.06
N ASP A 73 -4.53 3.67 -1.26
CA ASP A 73 -3.82 4.15 -2.43
C ASP A 73 -2.68 3.20 -2.80
N LEU A 74 -2.40 3.07 -4.10
CA LEU A 74 -1.43 2.09 -4.61
C LEU A 74 -0.70 2.56 -5.89
N PRO A 75 0.13 3.61 -5.83
CA PRO A 75 0.90 4.02 -7.00
C PRO A 75 1.91 2.95 -7.40
N VAL A 76 2.11 2.82 -8.71
CA VAL A 76 3.09 1.93 -9.33
C VAL A 76 3.87 2.65 -10.43
N SER A 77 5.08 2.17 -10.74
CA SER A 77 5.93 2.85 -11.73
C SER A 77 5.61 2.50 -13.19
N THR A 78 4.79 1.47 -13.46
CA THR A 78 4.51 0.99 -14.82
C THR A 78 3.02 0.86 -15.12
N GLU A 79 2.65 1.17 -16.36
CA GLU A 79 1.28 1.08 -16.86
C GLU A 79 0.76 -0.37 -16.89
N ILE A 80 1.59 -1.32 -17.31
CA ILE A 80 1.22 -2.76 -17.33
C ILE A 80 0.81 -3.26 -15.93
N SER A 81 1.47 -2.77 -14.87
CA SER A 81 1.13 -3.09 -13.49
C SER A 81 -0.22 -2.50 -13.08
N VAL A 82 -0.54 -1.27 -13.53
CA VAL A 82 -1.87 -0.65 -13.34
C VAL A 82 -2.94 -1.52 -14.00
N LYS A 83 -2.75 -1.85 -15.29
CA LYS A 83 -3.71 -2.61 -16.08
C LYS A 83 -4.07 -3.94 -15.44
N GLY A 84 -3.05 -4.73 -15.09
CA GLY A 84 -3.25 -6.04 -14.46
C GLY A 84 -3.82 -5.94 -13.05
N GLY A 85 -3.18 -5.14 -12.18
CA GLY A 85 -3.57 -5.04 -10.77
C GLY A 85 -5.00 -4.53 -10.57
N LYS A 86 -5.38 -3.49 -11.33
CA LYS A 86 -6.71 -2.89 -11.29
C LYS A 86 -7.75 -3.75 -12.01
N GLY A 87 -7.43 -4.21 -13.23
CA GLY A 87 -8.37 -4.97 -14.05
C GLY A 87 -8.75 -6.34 -13.50
N ILE A 88 -7.81 -7.04 -12.85
CA ILE A 88 -8.01 -8.41 -12.35
C ILE A 88 -8.46 -8.41 -10.89
N TRP A 89 -7.73 -7.71 -10.02
CA TRP A 89 -7.93 -7.76 -8.56
C TRP A 89 -8.61 -6.50 -7.98
N GLY A 90 -8.96 -5.52 -8.81
CA GLY A 90 -9.59 -4.27 -8.37
C GLY A 90 -8.69 -3.41 -7.48
N MET A 91 -7.37 -3.62 -7.51
CA MET A 91 -6.44 -2.80 -6.73
C MET A 91 -6.46 -1.35 -7.25
N PRO A 92 -6.45 -0.32 -6.38
CA PRO A 92 -6.57 1.08 -6.79
C PRO A 92 -5.25 1.63 -7.37
N LYS A 93 -4.65 0.87 -8.29
CA LYS A 93 -3.39 1.22 -8.93
C LYS A 93 -3.56 2.43 -9.83
N HIS A 94 -2.52 3.26 -9.82
CA HIS A 94 -2.32 4.37 -10.74
C HIS A 94 -0.82 4.55 -10.97
N GLN A 95 -0.43 5.09 -12.12
CA GLN A 95 0.99 5.29 -12.41
C GLN A 95 1.49 6.58 -11.77
N ALA A 96 2.67 6.55 -11.15
CA ALA A 96 3.30 7.74 -10.56
C ALA A 96 4.84 7.69 -10.68
N PRO A 97 5.53 8.84 -10.59
CA PRO A 97 6.95 8.93 -10.21
C PRO A 97 7.21 8.29 -8.85
N LEU A 98 8.00 7.21 -8.78
CA LEU A 98 8.42 6.60 -7.51
C LEU A 98 9.93 6.32 -7.48
N ASP A 99 10.50 6.28 -6.28
CA ASP A 99 11.83 5.76 -6.01
C ASP A 99 11.81 4.67 -4.92
N PHE A 100 12.96 4.00 -4.76
CA PHE A 100 13.21 3.10 -3.64
C PHE A 100 14.69 3.14 -3.31
N GLU A 101 15.03 3.78 -2.19
CA GLU A 101 16.40 4.06 -1.81
C GLU A 101 16.83 3.20 -0.62
N VAL A 102 17.94 2.48 -0.79
CA VAL A 102 18.59 1.74 0.29
C VAL A 102 19.90 2.44 0.62
N GLY A 103 19.91 3.20 1.70
CA GLY A 103 21.07 3.97 2.17
C GLY A 103 21.79 3.32 3.35
N ASP A 104 22.79 4.03 3.89
CA ASP A 104 23.50 3.60 5.10
C ASP A 104 22.60 3.78 6.34
N GLY A 105 22.13 2.66 6.88
CA GLY A 105 21.28 2.64 8.07
C GLY A 105 19.82 3.01 7.86
N LYS A 106 19.37 3.30 6.63
CA LYS A 106 17.97 3.63 6.31
C LYS A 106 17.48 3.06 4.99
N VAL A 107 16.15 2.97 4.85
CA VAL A 107 15.45 2.62 3.61
C VAL A 107 14.29 3.60 3.45
N ALA A 108 14.17 4.18 2.27
CA ALA A 108 13.17 5.20 1.99
C ALA A 108 12.51 4.97 0.63
N SER A 109 11.33 5.57 0.47
CA SER A 109 10.67 5.69 -0.81
C SER A 109 9.75 6.90 -0.80
N GLN A 110 9.73 7.59 -1.93
CA GLN A 110 8.85 8.70 -2.25
C GLN A 110 8.00 8.36 -3.47
N TYR A 111 6.81 8.96 -3.54
CA TYR A 111 6.17 9.22 -4.81
C TYR A 111 5.55 10.61 -4.87
N ASP A 112 5.51 11.14 -6.08
CA ASP A 112 4.97 12.46 -6.38
C ASP A 112 3.72 12.34 -7.26
N LEU A 113 2.84 13.32 -7.14
CA LEU A 113 1.72 13.52 -8.05
C LEU A 113 1.69 14.99 -8.46
N GLU A 114 1.56 15.24 -9.76
CA GLU A 114 1.45 16.60 -10.31
C GLU A 114 2.59 17.54 -9.85
N GLY A 115 3.81 17.00 -9.72
CA GLY A 115 5.00 17.74 -9.29
C GLY A 115 5.03 18.11 -7.81
N ARG A 116 4.15 17.51 -6.98
CA ARG A 116 4.08 17.73 -5.54
C ARG A 116 4.31 16.42 -4.80
N LEU A 117 4.82 16.53 -3.58
CA LEU A 117 4.95 15.38 -2.69
C LEU A 117 3.55 14.79 -2.48
N ALA A 118 3.41 13.51 -2.77
CA ALA A 118 2.19 12.78 -2.48
C ALA A 118 2.39 11.94 -1.22
N ALA A 119 3.41 11.08 -1.18
CA ALA A 119 3.83 10.46 0.09
C ALA A 119 5.33 10.13 0.14
N TYR A 120 5.86 10.13 1.36
CA TYR A 120 7.23 9.75 1.68
C TYR A 120 7.23 8.79 2.87
N ALA A 121 7.95 7.68 2.78
CA ALA A 121 8.16 6.76 3.89
C ALA A 121 9.65 6.51 4.08
N GLU A 122 10.08 6.50 5.35
CA GLU A 122 11.44 6.16 5.74
C GLU A 122 11.41 5.25 6.96
N ILE A 123 12.27 4.24 6.97
CA ILE A 123 12.57 3.44 8.15
C ILE A 123 14.08 3.39 8.40
N ALA A 124 14.48 3.39 9.66
CA ALA A 124 15.83 2.97 10.02
C ALA A 124 15.94 1.47 9.72
N GLN A 125 17.03 1.04 9.08
CA GLN A 125 17.27 -0.37 8.79
C GLN A 125 17.30 -1.16 10.10
N PRO A 126 16.36 -2.10 10.31
CA PRO A 126 16.43 -2.93 11.49
C PRO A 126 17.62 -3.89 11.39
N ARG A 127 18.16 -4.32 12.54
CA ARG A 127 19.36 -5.17 12.57
C ARG A 127 19.03 -6.66 12.68
N LEU A 128 17.95 -6.99 13.39
CA LEU A 128 17.58 -8.37 13.66
C LEU A 128 16.86 -8.98 12.46
N GLY A 129 17.51 -9.93 11.80
CA GLY A 129 16.97 -10.60 10.61
C GLY A 129 16.55 -12.04 10.88
N PHE A 130 15.35 -12.42 10.48
CA PHE A 130 14.85 -13.79 10.54
C PHE A 130 14.12 -14.19 9.26
N PRO A 131 14.06 -15.51 8.94
CA PRO A 131 13.21 -15.99 7.87
C PRO A 131 11.75 -15.72 8.23
N LEU A 132 11.00 -15.12 7.30
CA LEU A 132 9.58 -14.85 7.46
C LEU A 132 8.81 -15.40 6.25
N ARG A 133 7.70 -16.07 6.54
CA ARG A 133 6.74 -16.58 5.56
C ARG A 133 5.35 -16.23 6.05
N PHE A 134 4.57 -15.50 5.27
CA PHE A 134 3.22 -15.11 5.63
C PHE A 134 2.35 -14.87 4.40
N GLY A 135 1.04 -15.01 4.57
CA GLY A 135 0.04 -14.54 3.62
C GLY A 135 -0.62 -13.28 4.15
N ALA A 136 -0.94 -12.34 3.27
CA ALA A 136 -1.73 -11.16 3.59
C ALA A 136 -2.89 -11.02 2.60
N SER A 137 -4.09 -10.80 3.11
CA SER A 137 -5.26 -10.49 2.27
C SER A 137 -5.37 -8.99 2.05
N ASN A 138 -5.56 -8.59 0.80
CA ASN A 138 -5.85 -7.22 0.39
C ASN A 138 -7.32 -7.11 0.02
N TYR A 139 -7.98 -6.10 0.57
CA TYR A 139 -9.33 -5.70 0.20
C TYR A 139 -9.26 -4.41 -0.60
N CYS A 140 -9.93 -4.37 -1.74
CA CYS A 140 -9.99 -3.21 -2.61
C CYS A 140 -11.42 -3.00 -3.11
N SER A 141 -11.78 -1.78 -3.47
CA SER A 141 -13.07 -1.50 -4.10
C SER A 141 -12.88 -1.06 -5.55
N PHE A 142 -13.59 -1.72 -6.46
CA PHE A 142 -13.56 -1.41 -7.89
C PHE A 142 -14.89 -1.80 -8.53
N ARG A 143 -15.48 -0.95 -9.38
CA ARG A 143 -16.76 -1.22 -10.06
C ARG A 143 -17.92 -1.57 -9.12
N GLY A 144 -17.96 -0.98 -7.93
CA GLY A 144 -18.98 -1.29 -6.92
C GLY A 144 -18.82 -2.68 -6.30
N MET A 145 -17.70 -3.36 -6.52
CA MET A 145 -17.35 -4.64 -5.93
C MET A 145 -16.25 -4.45 -4.88
N LEU A 146 -16.42 -5.11 -3.74
CA LEU A 146 -15.35 -5.38 -2.79
C LEU A 146 -14.61 -6.62 -3.29
N MET A 147 -13.35 -6.46 -3.66
CA MET A 147 -12.46 -7.50 -4.13
C MET A 147 -11.52 -7.92 -3.01
N LYS A 148 -11.21 -9.21 -2.90
CA LYS A 148 -10.19 -9.74 -1.99
C LYS A 148 -9.19 -10.58 -2.77
N SER A 149 -7.92 -10.20 -2.68
CA SER A 149 -6.79 -10.98 -3.17
C SER A 149 -5.88 -11.39 -2.02
N THR A 150 -5.09 -12.45 -2.22
CA THR A 150 -4.12 -12.90 -1.21
C THR A 150 -2.72 -12.89 -1.80
N VAL A 151 -1.78 -12.29 -1.10
CA VAL A 151 -0.36 -12.30 -1.46
C VAL A 151 0.41 -13.13 -0.45
N TYR A 152 1.29 -14.00 -0.93
CA TYR A 152 2.20 -14.78 -0.11
C TYR A 152 3.62 -14.24 -0.23
N PHE A 153 4.23 -13.96 0.92
CA PHE A 153 5.60 -13.50 1.04
C PHE A 153 6.49 -14.59 1.64
N LYS A 154 7.69 -14.74 1.08
CA LYS A 154 8.79 -15.52 1.66
C LYS A 154 10.09 -14.76 1.49
N GLY A 155 10.80 -14.50 2.59
CA GLY A 155 12.10 -13.82 2.54
C GLY A 155 12.75 -13.74 3.91
N ARG A 156 13.90 -13.06 3.97
CA ARG A 156 14.57 -12.76 5.23
C ARG A 156 14.25 -11.32 5.61
N ALA A 157 13.37 -11.14 6.59
CA ALA A 157 12.95 -9.82 7.06
C ALA A 157 13.90 -9.34 8.16
N LYS A 158 14.41 -8.13 8.05
CA LYS A 158 14.96 -7.38 9.18
C LYS A 158 13.82 -6.60 9.83
N VAL A 159 13.58 -6.76 11.13
CA VAL A 159 12.43 -6.15 11.80
C VAL A 159 12.78 -5.30 13.01
N GLY A 160 11.97 -4.28 13.25
CA GLY A 160 11.98 -3.42 14.43
C GLY A 160 10.62 -3.42 15.09
N PHE A 161 10.60 -3.53 16.42
CA PHE A 161 9.41 -3.42 17.27
C PHE A 161 9.71 -2.51 18.46
N GLY A 162 8.67 -1.90 19.05
CA GLY A 162 8.83 -1.03 20.21
C GLY A 162 9.84 0.09 19.94
N ARG A 163 10.85 0.25 20.80
CA ARG A 163 11.92 1.26 20.60
C ARG A 163 12.81 1.00 19.37
N GLY A 164 12.76 -0.21 18.81
CA GLY A 164 13.46 -0.58 17.58
C GLY A 164 12.69 -0.24 16.30
N ALA A 165 11.38 0.04 16.39
CA ALA A 165 10.58 0.49 15.25
C ALA A 165 10.78 1.99 15.06
N ARG A 166 11.72 2.37 14.19
CA ARG A 166 12.01 3.77 13.89
C ARG A 166 11.74 4.03 12.42
N GLY A 167 10.89 5.01 12.18
CA GLY A 167 10.52 5.45 10.85
C GLY A 167 9.50 6.57 10.91
N ARG A 168 9.21 7.15 9.76
CA ARG A 168 8.18 8.18 9.58
C ARG A 168 7.43 7.94 8.27
N PHE A 169 6.22 8.44 8.23
CA PHE A 169 5.43 8.51 7.01
C PHE A 169 4.85 9.91 6.88
N GLU A 170 5.11 10.55 5.75
CA GLU A 170 4.62 11.88 5.42
C GLU A 170 3.66 11.78 4.25
N VAL A 171 2.54 12.50 4.36
CA VAL A 171 1.53 12.60 3.31
C VAL A 171 1.42 14.07 2.92
N GLY A 172 1.67 14.35 1.65
CA GLY A 172 1.61 15.71 1.11
C GLY A 172 0.18 16.21 0.88
N ASP A 173 0.05 17.46 0.41
CA ASP A 173 -1.23 18.17 0.28
C ASP A 173 -2.02 17.85 -0.99
N HIS A 174 -1.69 16.78 -1.70
CA HIS A 174 -2.42 16.39 -2.90
C HIS A 174 -3.87 15.98 -2.54
N PRO A 175 -4.92 16.51 -3.22
CA PRO A 175 -6.32 16.25 -2.87
C PRO A 175 -6.70 14.77 -2.77
N ARG A 176 -6.09 13.94 -3.63
CA ARG A 176 -6.23 12.47 -3.61
C ARG A 176 -5.96 11.85 -2.23
N LEU A 177 -5.04 12.43 -1.47
CA LEU A 177 -4.59 11.91 -0.18
C LEU A 177 -5.09 12.73 1.00
N ALA A 178 -5.96 13.72 0.79
CA ALA A 178 -6.42 14.63 1.85
C ALA A 178 -7.04 13.87 3.04
N GLN A 179 -7.84 12.84 2.75
CA GLN A 179 -8.44 11.98 3.76
C GLN A 179 -7.42 11.16 4.54
N LEU A 180 -6.39 10.63 3.86
CA LEU A 180 -5.30 9.92 4.51
C LEU A 180 -4.44 10.86 5.36
N LYS A 181 -4.11 12.04 4.84
CA LYS A 181 -3.33 13.07 5.54
C LYS A 181 -3.96 13.45 6.88
N ALA A 182 -5.28 13.54 6.92
CA ALA A 182 -6.03 13.84 8.14
C ALA A 182 -5.89 12.78 9.26
N LEU A 183 -5.40 11.57 8.95
CA LEU A 183 -5.12 10.53 9.96
C LEU A 183 -3.77 10.71 10.67
N GLY A 184 -2.88 11.54 10.11
CA GLY A 184 -1.57 11.84 10.69
C GLY A 184 -1.64 12.68 11.97
N PRO A 185 -0.49 12.99 12.60
CA PRO A 185 0.86 12.67 12.13
C PRO A 185 1.22 11.18 12.25
N PHE A 186 2.01 10.67 11.31
CA PHE A 186 2.47 9.27 11.30
C PHE A 186 3.89 9.15 11.81
N GLU A 187 4.03 9.41 13.10
CA GLU A 187 5.28 9.31 13.82
C GLU A 187 5.25 8.07 14.73
N LYS A 188 6.41 7.43 14.94
CA LYS A 188 6.58 6.29 15.88
C LYS A 188 5.78 5.04 15.44
N PRO A 189 6.23 4.34 14.39
CA PRO A 189 5.59 3.11 13.96
C PRO A 189 5.60 2.06 15.08
N LEU A 190 4.58 1.20 15.13
CA LEU A 190 4.58 0.04 16.03
C LEU A 190 5.51 -1.07 15.54
N PHE A 191 5.74 -1.10 14.23
CA PHE A 191 6.57 -2.08 13.55
C PHE A 191 7.20 -1.46 12.30
N THR A 192 8.43 -1.87 12.02
CA THR A 192 9.12 -1.62 10.75
C THR A 192 9.74 -2.92 10.24
N ALA A 193 9.70 -3.17 8.94
CA ALA A 193 10.38 -4.28 8.29
C ALA A 193 11.16 -3.81 7.08
N PHE A 194 12.32 -4.40 6.86
CA PHE A 194 13.03 -4.34 5.60
C PHE A 194 13.36 -5.74 5.11
N PHE A 195 12.96 -6.05 3.89
CA PHE A 195 13.32 -7.26 3.16
C PHE A 195 14.38 -6.88 2.13
N PRO A 196 15.68 -7.12 2.41
CA PRO A 196 16.73 -6.91 1.42
C PRO A 196 16.59 -7.86 0.22
N GLU A 197 15.93 -8.99 0.42
CA GLU A 197 15.53 -9.93 -0.62
C GLU A 197 14.29 -10.72 -0.16
N ALA A 198 13.28 -10.79 -1.02
CA ALA A 198 12.08 -11.57 -0.83
C ALA A 198 11.53 -12.10 -2.17
N HIS A 199 10.63 -13.06 -2.05
CA HIS A 199 9.81 -13.58 -3.12
C HIS A 199 8.34 -13.43 -2.73
N GLY A 200 7.56 -12.84 -3.64
CA GLY A 200 6.12 -12.66 -3.52
C GLY A 200 5.41 -13.44 -4.61
N VAL A 201 4.25 -14.00 -4.27
CA VAL A 201 3.28 -14.54 -5.25
C VAL A 201 1.92 -13.97 -4.91
N LEU A 202 1.29 -13.30 -5.88
CA LEU A 202 -0.11 -12.91 -5.80
C LEU A 202 -0.95 -14.09 -6.28
N ASP A 203 -1.93 -14.49 -5.48
CA ASP A 203 -2.81 -15.62 -5.79
C ASP A 203 -3.76 -15.25 -6.95
N ASP A 204 -3.93 -16.18 -7.87
CA ASP A 204 -4.89 -16.05 -8.98
C ASP A 204 -6.33 -16.19 -8.45
N HIS A 205 -6.51 -16.89 -7.33
CA HIS A 205 -7.79 -16.93 -6.64
C HIS A 205 -8.09 -15.58 -5.98
N TYR A 206 -9.22 -15.00 -6.36
CA TYR A 206 -9.79 -13.84 -5.70
C TYR A 206 -11.27 -14.06 -5.41
N GLU A 207 -11.75 -13.38 -4.38
CA GLU A 207 -13.15 -13.37 -4.00
C GLU A 207 -13.72 -11.97 -4.23
N SER A 208 -15.03 -11.87 -4.49
CA SER A 208 -15.67 -10.57 -4.58
C SER A 208 -17.10 -10.57 -4.05
N TRP A 209 -17.51 -9.40 -3.56
CA TRP A 209 -18.85 -9.12 -3.05
C TRP A 209 -19.30 -7.74 -3.54
N PHE A 210 -20.59 -7.44 -3.48
CA PHE A 210 -21.04 -6.05 -3.68
C PHE A 210 -20.56 -5.17 -2.53
N VAL A 211 -20.11 -3.96 -2.85
CA VAL A 211 -19.96 -2.90 -1.85
C VAL A 211 -21.37 -2.49 -1.41
N GLY A 212 -21.63 -2.56 -0.11
CA GLY A 212 -22.89 -2.08 0.46
C GLY A 212 -22.94 -0.56 0.44
N PHE A 213 -24.13 -0.02 0.18
CA PHE A 213 -24.41 1.41 0.33
C PHE A 213 -25.75 1.58 1.05
N GLU A 214 -25.80 2.38 2.12
CA GLU A 214 -27.08 2.75 2.75
C GLU A 214 -27.95 3.61 1.83
N ARG A 215 -27.32 4.45 1.01
CA ARG A 215 -27.95 5.32 0.02
C ARG A 215 -27.19 5.21 -1.31
N PRO A 216 -27.86 5.37 -2.46
CA PRO A 216 -27.17 5.37 -3.75
C PRO A 216 -25.97 6.34 -3.73
N PRO A 217 -24.79 5.93 -4.21
CA PRO A 217 -23.63 6.81 -4.20
C PRO A 217 -23.87 8.01 -5.13
N GLU A 218 -23.49 9.20 -4.67
CA GLU A 218 -23.64 10.44 -5.45
C GLU A 218 -22.77 10.45 -6.71
N GLN A 219 -21.63 9.74 -6.65
CA GLN A 219 -20.71 9.57 -7.75
C GLN A 219 -20.66 8.10 -8.17
N ARG A 220 -20.66 7.86 -9.47
CA ARG A 220 -20.47 6.52 -10.01
C ARG A 220 -19.10 5.99 -9.57
N PRO A 221 -19.01 4.80 -8.95
CA PRO A 221 -17.73 4.17 -8.66
C PRO A 221 -16.93 3.99 -9.96
N GLU A 222 -15.62 4.18 -9.86
CA GLU A 222 -14.70 3.97 -10.98
C GLU A 222 -14.90 2.59 -11.62
N GLY A 223 -14.99 2.56 -12.95
CA GLY A 223 -15.27 1.37 -13.73
C GLY A 223 -14.13 0.89 -14.64
N MET A 224 -14.48 -0.02 -15.56
CA MET A 224 -13.53 -0.57 -16.56
C MET A 224 -12.99 0.50 -17.50
N GLU A 225 -13.67 1.63 -17.65
CA GLU A 225 -13.18 2.79 -18.40
C GLU A 225 -11.79 3.26 -17.93
N SER A 226 -11.43 2.99 -16.67
CA SER A 226 -10.09 3.30 -16.13
C SER A 226 -9.00 2.28 -16.51
N VAL A 227 -9.34 1.21 -17.24
CA VAL A 227 -8.46 0.07 -17.54
C VAL A 227 -8.44 -0.31 -19.02
N ILE A 228 -9.56 -0.20 -19.73
CA ILE A 228 -9.72 -0.73 -21.09
C ILE A 228 -8.69 -0.19 -22.09
N ASP A 229 -8.33 1.09 -21.95
CA ASP A 229 -7.44 1.78 -22.88
C ASP A 229 -5.97 1.76 -22.44
N LEU A 230 -5.66 1.18 -21.27
CA LEU A 230 -4.29 1.06 -20.80
C LEU A 230 -3.49 0.11 -21.70
N GLY A 231 -2.24 0.48 -21.97
CA GLY A 231 -1.28 -0.33 -22.70
C GLY A 231 -0.61 -1.40 -21.84
N LEU A 232 0.50 -1.92 -22.37
CA LEU A 232 1.41 -2.84 -21.69
C LEU A 232 2.77 -2.17 -21.42
N GLY A 233 2.77 -0.84 -21.28
CA GLY A 233 4.00 -0.07 -21.10
C GLY A 233 4.74 -0.43 -19.82
N GLU A 234 6.05 -0.61 -19.95
CA GLU A 234 7.00 -0.82 -18.85
C GLU A 234 7.86 0.44 -18.58
N GLU A 235 7.59 1.55 -19.27
CA GLU A 235 8.31 2.80 -19.09
C GLU A 235 8.01 3.42 -17.72
N TRP A 236 9.06 3.89 -17.05
CA TRP A 236 8.95 4.53 -15.75
C TRP A 236 8.89 6.04 -15.95
N PRO A 237 8.00 6.75 -15.24
CA PRO A 237 8.12 8.19 -15.09
C PRO A 237 9.49 8.57 -14.50
N PRO A 238 9.95 9.82 -14.67
CA PRO A 238 11.16 10.29 -14.00
C PRO A 238 11.03 10.11 -12.48
N PRO A 239 12.14 9.96 -11.74
CA PRO A 239 12.11 9.88 -10.28
C PRO A 239 11.39 11.07 -9.63
N PRO A 240 10.76 10.87 -8.46
CA PRO A 240 10.17 11.96 -7.70
C PRO A 240 11.24 12.98 -7.31
N SER A 241 10.83 14.25 -7.15
CA SER A 241 11.73 15.38 -6.88
C SER A 241 11.15 16.42 -5.92
N ALA A 242 9.88 16.28 -5.55
CA ALA A 242 9.25 17.20 -4.62
C ALA A 242 9.93 17.14 -3.24
N PRO A 243 10.08 18.28 -2.55
CA PRO A 243 10.66 18.30 -1.22
C PRO A 243 9.73 17.62 -0.20
N HIS A 244 10.32 16.92 0.76
CA HIS A 244 9.66 16.38 1.95
C HIS A 244 10.30 16.95 3.22
N GLN A 245 9.61 16.84 4.35
CA GLN A 245 10.12 17.33 5.63
C GLN A 245 11.30 16.47 6.11
N PRO A 246 12.36 17.09 6.67
CA PRO A 246 13.56 16.37 7.12
C PRO A 246 13.32 15.37 8.25
#